data_AF-A0A0L0EZ22-F1
#
_entry.id   AF-A0A0L0EZ22-F1
#
_cell.length_a   1.000
_cell.length_b   1.000
_cell.length_c   1.000
_cell.angle_alpha   90.00
_cell.angle_beta   90.00
_cell.angle_gamma   90.00
#
_symmetry.space_group_name_H-M   'P 1'
#
loop_
_entity.id
_entity.type
_entity.pdbx_description
1 polymer ?
#
loop_
_entity_poly.entity_id
_entity_poly.type
_entity_poly.pdbx_seq_one_letter_code
_entity_poly.pdbx_strand_id
1 'polypeptide(L)' 'SGHWDHYQDNMFTCGGHQDENVTYALKPMNCPGHALMFKSRTRSWRELPLRLADFGVLHRNE' A
#
# COMPACT_ATOMS: atom_id res chain seq x y z
N SER A 1 4.75 5.01 4.63
CA SER A 1 5.77 4.26 3.85
C SER A 1 6.69 5.19 3.05
N GLY A 2 6.53 6.53 3.12
CA GLY A 2 7.27 7.49 2.27
C GLY A 2 6.83 7.49 0.80
N HIS A 3 5.86 6.66 0.42
CA HIS A 3 5.49 6.52 -1.00
C HIS A 3 4.77 7.76 -1.53
N TRP A 4 4.00 8.46 -0.69
CA TRP A 4 3.34 9.70 -1.08
C TRP A 4 4.37 10.76 -1.48
N ASP A 5 5.32 11.05 -0.60
CA ASP A 5 6.34 12.09 -0.83
C ASP A 5 7.20 11.85 -2.08
N HIS A 6 7.41 10.57 -2.45
CA HIS A 6 8.25 10.19 -3.59
C HIS A 6 7.50 9.93 -4.89
N TYR A 7 6.22 9.52 -4.82
CA TYR A 7 5.50 9.00 -5.97
C TYR A 7 4.12 9.63 -6.18
N GLN A 8 3.73 10.65 -5.41
CA GLN A 8 2.41 11.30 -5.55
C GLN A 8 2.11 11.71 -7.00
N ASP A 9 3.09 12.24 -7.73
CA ASP A 9 2.92 12.70 -9.12
C ASP A 9 2.60 11.55 -10.09
N ASN A 10 3.06 10.34 -9.75
CA ASN A 10 2.89 9.13 -10.55
C ASN A 10 1.75 8.22 -10.02
N MET A 11 0.97 8.70 -9.06
CA MET A 11 -0.13 7.96 -8.42
C MET A 11 -1.48 8.54 -8.85
N PHE A 12 -2.43 7.66 -9.15
CA PHE A 12 -3.80 8.08 -9.40
C PHE A 12 -4.50 8.40 -8.08
N THR A 13 -4.84 9.66 -7.86
CA THR A 13 -5.59 10.10 -6.67
C THR A 13 -7.09 10.03 -6.92
N CYS A 14 -7.83 9.52 -5.94
CA CYS A 14 -9.29 9.54 -5.91
C CYS A 14 -9.72 10.45 -4.75
N GLY A 15 -10.55 11.45 -5.04
CA GLY A 15 -11.11 12.31 -4.00
C GLY A 15 -11.96 11.51 -3.02
N GLY A 16 -11.85 11.80 -1.72
CA GLY A 16 -12.68 11.21 -0.69
C GLY A 16 -14.14 11.63 -0.86
N HIS A 17 -15.02 10.68 -1.21
CA HIS A 17 -16.44 10.96 -1.46
C HIS A 17 -17.23 11.33 -0.18
N GLN A 18 -16.63 11.14 1.01
CA GLN A 18 -17.23 11.35 2.33
C GLN A 18 -16.49 12.37 3.21
N ASP A 19 -15.22 12.65 2.93
CA ASP A 19 -14.38 13.49 3.78
C ASP A 19 -13.39 14.25 2.90
N GLU A 20 -13.62 15.55 2.71
CA GLU A 20 -12.85 16.40 1.79
C GLU A 20 -11.37 16.48 2.17
N ASN A 21 -11.05 16.18 3.44
CA ASN A 21 -9.70 16.22 3.99
C ASN A 21 -8.91 14.92 3.78
N VAL A 22 -9.51 13.88 3.18
CA VAL A 22 -8.83 12.60 2.96
C VAL A 22 -8.63 12.34 1.48
N THR A 23 -7.37 12.35 1.05
CA THR A 23 -6.97 11.95 -0.30
C THR A 23 -6.69 10.45 -0.33
N TYR A 24 -7.43 9.72 -1.16
CA TYR A 24 -7.14 8.33 -1.47
C TYR A 24 -6.31 8.24 -2.75
N ALA A 25 -5.57 7.15 -2.91
CA ALA A 25 -4.81 6.89 -4.12
C ALA A 25 -4.79 5.40 -4.45
N LEU A 26 -4.77 5.09 -5.75
CA LEU A 26 -4.58 3.72 -6.23
C LEU A 26 -3.13 3.28 -5.99
N LYS A 27 -2.97 2.02 -5.56
CA LYS A 27 -1.64 1.49 -5.21
C LYS A 27 -0.72 1.42 -6.45
N PRO A 28 0.49 2.01 -6.40
CA PRO A 28 1.51 1.81 -7.43
C PRO A 28 2.36 0.55 -7.18
N MET A 29 2.28 -0.01 -5.96
CA MET A 29 3.00 -1.22 -5.54
C MET A 29 2.39 -1.85 -4.26
N ASN A 30 2.76 -3.10 -3.97
CA ASN A 30 2.16 -3.89 -2.89
C ASN A 30 2.85 -3.76 -1.52
N CYS A 31 4.06 -3.18 -1.46
CA CYS A 31 4.91 -3.16 -0.27
C CYS A 31 4.20 -2.61 0.99
N PRO A 32 3.47 -1.47 0.95
CA PRO A 32 2.76 -0.95 2.12
C PRO A 32 1.68 -1.91 2.63
N GLY A 33 0.96 -2.58 1.71
CA GLY A 33 -0.05 -3.57 2.05
C GLY A 33 0.54 -4.79 2.75
N HIS A 34 1.65 -5.32 2.24
CA HIS A 34 2.35 -6.45 2.87
C HIS A 34 2.85 -6.13 4.28
N ALA A 35 3.35 -4.91 4.51
CA ALA A 35 3.76 -4.46 5.84
C ALA A 35 2.56 -4.39 6.82
N LEU A 36 1.40 -3.91 6.36
CA LEU A 36 0.17 -3.90 7.16
C LEU A 36 -0.33 -5.31 7.46
N MET A 37 -0.29 -6.22 6.48
CA MET A 37 -0.64 -7.64 6.67
C MET A 37 0.29 -8.36 7.66
N PHE A 38 1.58 -8.02 7.64
CA PHE A 38 2.53 -8.54 8.62
C PHE A 38 2.16 -8.06 10.03
N LYS A 39 1.88 -6.75 10.18
CA LYS A 39 1.56 -6.08 11.45
C LYS A 39 0.18 -6.44 12.02
N SER A 40 -0.76 -6.95 11.22
CA SER A 40 -2.15 -7.20 11.65
C SER A 40 -2.29 -8.21 12.79
N ARG A 41 -1.28 -9.06 13.03
CA ARG A 41 -1.20 -9.93 14.20
C ARG A 41 0.24 -10.08 14.68
N THR A 42 0.41 -10.41 15.96
CA THR A 42 1.72 -10.79 16.52
C THR A 42 2.25 -12.03 15.79
N ARG A 43 3.53 -12.00 15.43
CA ARG A 43 4.21 -13.06 14.67
C ARG A 43 5.29 -13.70 15.53
N SER A 44 5.42 -15.02 15.44
CA SER A 44 6.49 -15.77 16.07
C SER A 44 7.69 -15.88 15.14
N TRP A 45 8.91 -15.91 15.70
CA TRP A 45 10.13 -16.14 14.92
C TRP A 45 10.09 -17.46 14.13
N ARG A 46 9.30 -18.45 14.58
CA ARG A 46 9.10 -19.73 13.90
C ARG A 46 8.39 -19.62 12.55
N GLU A 47 7.66 -18.53 12.30
CA GLU A 47 7.00 -18.30 11.01
C GLU A 47 7.98 -17.77 9.95
N LEU A 48 9.23 -17.46 10.31
CA LEU A 48 10.22 -16.93 9.39
C LEU A 48 11.02 -18.05 8.70
N PRO A 49 11.36 -17.89 7.39
CA PRO A 49 11.09 -16.72 6.54
C PRO A 49 9.65 -16.70 6.00
N LEU A 50 8.91 -15.64 6.32
CA LEU A 50 7.56 -15.42 5.80
C LEU A 50 7.64 -14.86 4.38
N ARG A 51 6.94 -15.49 3.43
CA ARG A 51 6.91 -15.07 2.01
C ARG A 51 5.47 -14.75 1.61
N LEU A 52 5.26 -13.55 1.09
CA LEU A 52 3.96 -13.06 0.62
C LEU A 52 4.06 -12.77 -0.88
N ALA A 53 3.10 -13.27 -1.64
CA ALA A 53 2.92 -12.96 -3.05
C ALA A 53 1.54 -12.34 -3.24
N ASP A 54 1.48 -11.25 -4.00
CA ASP A 54 0.25 -10.56 -4.35
C ASP A 54 0.24 -10.31 -5.87
N PHE A 55 -0.86 -10.68 -6.51
CA PHE A 55 -1.12 -10.50 -7.95
C PHE A 55 -2.16 -9.40 -8.20
N GLY A 56 -2.47 -8.58 -7.18
CA GLY A 56 -3.38 -7.46 -7.32
C GLY A 56 -2.88 -6.43 -8.34
N VAL A 57 -3.84 -5.82 -9.03
CA VAL A 57 -3.58 -4.83 -10.09
C VAL A 57 -2.85 -3.62 -9.51
N LEU A 58 -1.82 -3.17 -10.24
CA LEU A 58 -1.04 -1.97 -9.94
C LEU A 58 -1.37 -0.91 -10.98
N HIS A 59 -1.46 0.34 -10.54
CA HIS A 59 -1.70 1.48 -11.41
C HIS A 59 -0.57 2.49 -11.21
N ARG A 60 0.07 2.88 -12.31
CA ARG A 60 1.12 3.91 -12.35
C ARG A 60 0.78 4.87 -13.47
N ASN A 61 0.92 6.16 -13.20
CA ASN A 61 0.79 7.20 -14.20
C ASN A 61 2.18 7.42 -14.80
N GLU A 62 2.41 6.87 -16.00
CA GLU A 62 3.69 6.92 -16.73
C GLU A 62 3.68 7.99 -17.82
#